data_AF-A0A6I2FCH4-F1
#
_entry.id   AF-A0A6I2FCH4-F1
#
_cell.length_a   1.000
_cell.length_b   1.000
_cell.length_c   1.000
_cell.angle_alpha   90.00
_cell.angle_beta   90.00
_cell.angle_gamma   90.00
#
_symmetry.space_group_name_H-M   'P 1'
#
loop_
_entity.id
_entity.type
_entity.pdbx_description
1 polymer ?
#
loop_
_entity_poly.entity_id
_entity_poly.type
_entity_poly.pdbx_seq_one_letter_code
_entity_poly.pdbx_strand_id
1 'polypeptide(L)'
;MPKKKVVKAAKRALAEARAAVTEAERAVAKLERQSRREASDLRRDLEAAEKSARKTAKRDARSAERREPERPNAAPKDAPKAGSKAVPKPRPAADAPDAPEAADAPSFRELRARAKDKGVRGYSRMDKAALEAALQQS
;
A
#
# COMPACT_ATOMS: atom_id res chain seq x y z
N MET A 1 10.38 66.26 4.59
CA MET A 1 9.57 65.09 5.03
C MET A 1 9.81 63.74 4.31
N PRO A 2 10.40 63.62 3.09
CA PRO A 2 10.41 62.34 2.35
C PRO A 2 11.28 61.24 3.00
N LYS A 3 12.40 61.62 3.62
CA LYS A 3 13.32 60.68 4.30
C LYS A 3 12.64 59.86 5.41
N LYS A 4 11.70 60.45 6.17
CA LYS A 4 10.95 59.75 7.24
C LYS A 4 10.03 58.65 6.69
N LYS A 5 9.39 58.88 5.52
CA LYS A 5 8.54 57.89 4.86
C LYS A 5 9.36 56.70 4.35
N VAL A 6 10.52 56.97 3.77
CA VAL A 6 11.46 55.93 3.30
C VAL A 6 11.95 55.07 4.47
N VAL A 7 12.35 55.68 5.60
CA VAL A 7 12.77 54.91 6.79
C VAL A 7 11.63 54.05 7.35
N LYS A 8 10.40 54.55 7.37
CA LYS A 8 9.23 53.76 7.82
C LYS A 8 8.96 52.58 6.89
N ALA A 9 9.06 52.77 5.58
CA ALA A 9 8.92 51.70 4.60
C ALA A 9 10.02 50.65 4.76
N ALA A 10 11.29 51.07 4.92
CA ALA A 10 12.40 50.16 5.17
C ALA A 10 12.23 49.34 6.46
N LYS A 11 11.75 49.96 7.55
CA LYS A 11 11.45 49.23 8.79
C LYS A 11 10.34 48.19 8.62
N ARG A 12 9.30 48.49 7.84
CA ARG A 12 8.23 47.54 7.53
C ARG A 12 8.75 46.37 6.69
N ALA A 13 9.51 46.66 5.63
CA ALA A 13 10.12 45.63 4.80
C ALA A 13 11.05 44.71 5.61
N LEU A 14 11.83 45.25 6.55
CA LEU A 14 12.65 44.42 7.45
C LEU A 14 11.83 43.55 8.39
N ALA A 15 10.70 44.06 8.91
CA ALA A 15 9.82 43.28 9.77
C ALA A 15 9.15 42.13 8.98
N GLU A 16 8.70 42.41 7.77
CA GLU A 16 8.12 41.41 6.86
C GLU A 16 9.14 40.36 6.43
N ALA A 17 10.35 40.77 6.06
CA ALA A 17 11.43 39.85 5.73
C ALA A 17 11.77 38.92 6.90
N ARG A 18 11.80 39.44 8.14
CA ARG A 18 12.00 38.62 9.34
C ARG A 18 10.85 37.64 9.56
N ALA A 19 9.61 38.07 9.38
CA ALA A 19 8.45 37.18 9.48
C ALA A 19 8.53 36.05 8.46
N ALA A 20 8.85 36.38 7.20
CA ALA A 20 9.01 35.40 6.13
C ALA A 20 10.13 34.38 6.43
N VAL A 21 11.27 34.82 6.98
CA VAL A 21 12.34 33.91 7.42
C VAL A 21 11.85 32.96 8.51
N THR A 22 11.15 33.46 9.53
CA THR A 22 10.64 32.59 10.61
C THR A 22 9.60 31.58 10.11
N GLU A 23 8.79 31.94 9.13
CA GLU A 23 7.84 31.01 8.49
C GLU A 23 8.56 29.96 7.66
N ALA A 24 9.58 30.36 6.89
CA ALA A 24 10.40 29.44 6.11
C ALA A 24 11.14 28.44 7.02
N GLU A 25 11.73 28.90 8.13
CA GLU A 25 12.38 28.03 9.13
C GLU A 25 11.39 27.01 9.72
N ARG A 26 10.17 27.43 10.04
CA ARG A 26 9.12 26.52 10.53
C ARG A 26 8.70 25.50 9.47
N ALA A 27 8.60 25.92 8.20
CA ALA A 27 8.27 25.02 7.10
C ALA A 27 9.37 23.97 6.89
N VAL A 28 10.64 24.38 6.92
CA VAL A 28 11.80 23.47 6.84
C VAL A 28 11.80 22.50 8.01
N ALA A 29 11.62 22.98 9.24
CA ALA A 29 11.56 22.12 10.42
C ALA A 29 10.41 21.09 10.35
N LYS A 30 9.26 21.49 9.79
CA LYS A 30 8.13 20.58 9.57
C LYS A 30 8.47 19.51 8.53
N LEU A 31 9.10 19.90 7.43
CA LEU A 31 9.52 18.99 6.37
C LEU A 31 10.59 18.01 6.85
N GLU A 32 11.59 18.46 7.62
CA GLU A 32 12.56 17.58 8.26
C GLU A 32 11.91 16.58 9.22
N ARG A 33 10.90 17.02 9.98
CA ARG A 33 10.17 16.12 10.88
C ARG A 33 9.39 15.08 10.10
N GLN A 34 8.78 15.44 8.97
CA GLN A 34 8.07 14.52 8.10
C GLN A 34 9.04 13.51 7.46
N SER A 35 10.14 13.98 6.90
CA SER A 35 11.14 13.11 6.27
C SER A 35 11.76 12.13 7.27
N ARG A 36 12.03 12.55 8.51
CA ARG A 36 12.49 11.63 9.58
C ARG A 36 11.46 10.57 9.94
N ARG A 37 10.17 10.92 9.94
CA ARG A 37 9.08 9.96 10.20
C ARG A 37 8.97 8.96 9.07
N GLU A 38 8.91 9.42 7.83
CA GLU A 38 8.87 8.56 6.64
C GLU A 38 10.07 7.63 6.56
N ALA A 39 11.28 8.14 6.82
CA ALA A 39 12.49 7.31 6.88
C ALA A 39 12.41 6.25 8.00
N SER A 40 11.82 6.58 9.16
CA SER A 40 11.61 5.61 10.24
C SER A 40 10.56 4.55 9.88
N ASP A 41 9.48 4.94 9.22
CA ASP A 41 8.42 4.02 8.83
C ASP A 41 8.89 3.09 7.71
N LEU A 42 9.60 3.61 6.70
CA LEU A 42 10.24 2.79 5.67
C LEU A 42 11.23 1.77 6.26
N ARG A 43 12.01 2.16 7.27
CA ARG A 43 12.91 1.21 7.96
C ARG A 43 12.14 0.08 8.64
N ARG A 44 11.01 0.39 9.30
CA ARG A 44 10.15 -0.61 9.94
C ARG A 44 9.52 -1.55 8.92
N ASP A 45 9.08 -1.01 7.79
CA ASP A 45 8.48 -1.78 6.71
C ASP A 45 9.50 -2.70 6.05
N LEU A 46 10.73 -2.23 5.81
CA LEU A 46 11.83 -3.08 5.34
C LEU A 46 12.15 -4.21 6.34
N GLU A 47 12.24 -3.90 7.63
CA GLU A 47 12.49 -4.93 8.65
C GLU A 47 11.35 -5.97 8.71
N ALA A 48 10.09 -5.53 8.60
CA ALA A 48 8.94 -6.41 8.54
C ALA A 48 8.95 -7.28 7.27
N ALA A 49 9.26 -6.68 6.12
CA ALA A 49 9.39 -7.37 4.84
C ALA A 49 10.50 -8.43 4.91
N GLU A 50 11.69 -8.09 5.41
CA GLU A 50 12.79 -9.03 5.60
C GLU A 50 12.40 -10.20 6.52
N LYS A 51 11.76 -9.91 7.68
CA LYS A 51 11.27 -10.96 8.59
C LYS A 51 10.26 -11.87 7.91
N SER A 52 9.36 -11.31 7.10
CA SER A 52 8.36 -12.09 6.37
C SER A 52 8.99 -12.95 5.27
N ALA A 53 9.97 -12.41 4.53
CA ALA A 53 10.72 -13.11 3.51
C ALA A 53 11.53 -14.26 4.12
N ARG A 54 12.26 -14.02 5.22
CA ARG A 54 12.99 -15.06 5.96
C ARG A 54 12.06 -16.17 6.47
N LYS A 55 10.88 -15.81 7.00
CA LYS A 55 9.88 -16.79 7.45
C LYS A 55 9.35 -17.63 6.28
N THR A 56 9.12 -17.00 5.13
CA THR A 56 8.63 -17.68 3.92
C THR A 56 9.70 -18.61 3.38
N ALA A 57 10.93 -18.14 3.16
CA ALA A 57 12.06 -18.96 2.77
C ALA A 57 12.29 -20.16 3.71
N LYS A 58 12.15 -19.97 5.03
CA LYS A 58 12.25 -21.08 6.00
C LYS A 58 11.10 -22.08 5.88
N ARG A 59 9.87 -21.64 5.57
CA ARG A 59 8.75 -22.54 5.32
C ARG A 59 8.92 -23.31 4.01
N ASP A 60 9.44 -22.65 2.99
CA ASP A 60 9.68 -23.27 1.69
C ASP A 60 10.79 -24.32 1.82
N ALA A 61 11.89 -24.00 2.50
CA ALA A 61 12.94 -24.96 2.83
C ALA A 61 12.42 -26.17 3.63
N ARG A 62 11.61 -25.94 4.67
CA ARG A 62 10.97 -27.04 5.43
C ARG A 62 10.00 -27.86 4.60
N SER A 63 9.32 -27.25 3.63
CA SER A 63 8.38 -27.95 2.75
C SER A 63 9.12 -28.75 1.68
N ALA A 64 10.27 -28.27 1.20
CA ALA A 64 11.17 -28.99 0.33
C ALA A 64 11.79 -30.20 1.05
N GLU A 65 12.31 -30.01 2.27
CA GLU A 65 12.86 -31.09 3.11
C GLU A 65 11.81 -32.16 3.45
N ARG A 66 10.54 -31.77 3.67
CA ARG A 66 9.42 -32.72 3.86
C ARG A 66 8.99 -33.45 2.59
N ARG A 67 9.33 -32.93 1.41
CA ARG A 67 9.03 -33.56 0.11
C ARG A 67 10.18 -34.44 -0.39
N GLU A 68 11.35 -34.37 0.26
CA GLU A 68 12.58 -35.07 -0.12
C GLU A 68 12.78 -36.49 0.46
N PRO A 69 11.83 -37.10 1.19
CA PRO A 69 11.78 -38.54 1.28
C PRO A 69 10.45 -39.00 0.70
N GLU A 70 10.29 -38.97 -0.63
CA GLU A 70 9.40 -39.89 -1.35
C GLU A 70 9.37 -39.60 -2.86
N ARG A 71 9.94 -40.50 -3.64
CA ARG A 71 9.25 -41.08 -4.79
C ARG A 71 9.60 -42.57 -4.90
N PRO A 72 8.71 -43.47 -5.36
CA PRO A 72 7.29 -43.29 -5.71
C PRO A 72 6.40 -44.44 -5.17
N ASN A 73 5.48 -44.18 -4.24
CA ASN A 73 4.25 -44.98 -4.07
C ASN A 73 3.35 -44.38 -2.97
N ALA A 74 2.53 -43.39 -3.31
CA ALA A 74 1.32 -43.13 -2.55
C ALA A 74 0.33 -42.33 -3.41
N ALA A 75 -0.77 -42.99 -3.75
CA ALA A 75 -1.94 -42.38 -4.36
C ALA A 75 -2.48 -41.21 -3.51
N PRO A 76 -3.12 -40.19 -4.12
CA PRO A 76 -3.68 -39.06 -3.38
C PRO A 76 -4.95 -39.51 -2.63
N LYS A 77 -4.90 -39.52 -1.30
CA LYS A 77 -6.11 -39.60 -0.46
C LYS A 77 -6.48 -38.21 0.06
N ASP A 78 -7.59 -37.73 -0.48
CA ASP A 78 -8.62 -36.86 0.10
C ASP A 78 -8.27 -35.91 1.28
N ALA A 79 -8.33 -34.61 0.94
CA ALA A 79 -9.12 -33.55 1.58
C ALA A 79 -8.76 -33.02 3.02
N PRO A 80 -9.10 -31.73 3.30
CA PRO A 80 -8.34 -30.87 4.22
C PRO A 80 -8.98 -30.74 5.62
N LYS A 81 -8.15 -30.63 6.66
CA LYS A 81 -8.59 -30.27 8.01
C LYS A 81 -8.48 -28.76 8.24
N ALA A 82 -9.65 -28.14 8.41
CA ALA A 82 -9.85 -26.75 8.74
C ALA A 82 -9.19 -26.36 10.07
N GLY A 83 -8.62 -25.16 10.11
CA GLY A 83 -8.03 -24.60 11.34
C GLY A 83 -7.36 -23.25 11.14
N SER A 84 -8.10 -22.21 10.76
CA SER A 84 -7.61 -20.83 10.88
C SER A 84 -8.74 -19.83 11.07
N LYS A 85 -9.18 -19.69 12.33
CA LYS A 85 -9.76 -18.44 12.82
C LYS A 85 -8.60 -17.50 13.16
N ALA A 86 -8.37 -16.48 12.34
CA ALA A 86 -7.89 -15.16 12.74
C ALA A 86 -7.93 -14.24 11.52
N VAL A 87 -8.94 -13.37 11.50
CA VAL A 87 -9.10 -12.28 10.54
C VAL A 87 -8.27 -11.09 11.03
N PRO A 88 -7.25 -10.62 10.30
CA PRO A 88 -6.86 -9.22 10.37
C PRO A 88 -7.65 -8.45 9.31
N LYS A 89 -8.52 -7.58 9.80
CA LYS A 89 -9.30 -6.58 9.07
C LYS A 89 -8.36 -5.72 8.20
N PRO A 90 -8.51 -5.64 6.85
CA PRO A 90 -7.72 -4.70 6.06
C PRO A 90 -8.20 -3.28 6.33
N ARG A 91 -7.27 -2.39 6.71
CA ARG A 91 -7.47 -0.94 6.72
C ARG A 91 -7.66 -0.45 5.27
N PRO A 92 -8.48 0.58 5.02
CA PRO A 92 -8.60 1.16 3.68
C PRO A 92 -7.30 1.89 3.33
N ALA A 93 -6.61 1.40 2.31
CA ALA A 93 -5.58 2.17 1.62
C ALA A 93 -6.33 3.20 0.75
N ALA A 94 -6.38 4.43 1.24
CA ALA A 94 -6.70 5.60 0.45
C ALA A 94 -5.48 5.97 -0.41
N ASP A 95 -5.77 6.21 -1.68
CA ASP A 95 -5.04 7.07 -2.62
C ASP A 95 -3.57 6.73 -2.95
N ALA A 96 -3.40 6.05 -4.08
CA ALA A 96 -2.32 6.37 -5.02
C ALA A 96 -2.98 6.88 -6.32
N PRO A 97 -2.69 8.11 -6.77
CA PRO A 97 -3.28 8.68 -7.98
C PRO A 97 -2.56 8.18 -9.25
N ASP A 98 -3.38 8.02 -10.28
CA ASP A 98 -3.14 8.05 -11.73
C ASP A 98 -1.79 7.58 -12.30
N ALA A 99 -1.86 6.48 -13.06
CA ALA A 99 -1.07 6.31 -14.28
C ALA A 99 -2.04 6.10 -15.47
N PRO A 100 -1.78 6.75 -16.62
CA PRO A 100 -2.79 7.09 -17.63
C PRO A 100 -3.20 5.92 -18.54
N GLU A 101 -4.40 6.07 -19.11
CA GLU A 101 -5.09 5.24 -20.11
C GLU A 101 -4.20 4.38 -21.01
N ALA A 102 -4.34 3.06 -20.87
CA ALA A 102 -4.21 2.11 -21.98
C ALA A 102 -4.95 0.80 -21.62
N ALA A 103 -6.24 0.75 -21.97
CA ALA A 103 -7.04 -0.41 -22.40
C ALA A 103 -8.45 -0.33 -21.82
N ASP A 104 -9.46 -0.28 -22.71
CA ASP A 104 -10.91 -0.40 -22.46
C ASP A 104 -11.36 -1.67 -21.69
N ALA A 105 -10.43 -2.47 -21.15
CA ALA A 105 -10.72 -3.69 -20.44
C ALA A 105 -10.65 -3.45 -18.93
N PRO A 106 -11.73 -3.73 -18.17
CA PRO A 106 -11.72 -3.61 -16.72
C PRO A 106 -10.61 -4.45 -16.11
N SER A 107 -9.92 -3.90 -15.11
CA SER A 107 -8.87 -4.62 -14.41
C SER A 107 -9.46 -5.81 -13.65
N PHE A 108 -8.66 -6.85 -13.39
CA PHE A 108 -9.13 -8.03 -12.65
C PHE A 108 -9.66 -7.66 -11.25
N ARG A 109 -9.08 -6.61 -10.64
CA ARG A 109 -9.50 -6.09 -9.34
C ARG A 109 -10.87 -5.41 -9.43
N GLU A 110 -11.13 -4.66 -10.48
CA GLU A 110 -12.44 -4.04 -10.74
C GLU A 110 -13.52 -5.10 -11.03
N LEU A 111 -13.20 -6.14 -11.80
CA LEU A 111 -14.13 -7.25 -12.04
C LEU A 111 -14.54 -7.95 -10.74
N ARG A 112 -13.60 -8.15 -9.81
CA ARG A 112 -13.92 -8.69 -8.48
C ARG A 112 -14.77 -7.75 -7.64
N ALA A 113 -14.52 -6.44 -7.71
CA ALA A 113 -15.32 -5.45 -7.01
C ALA A 113 -16.77 -5.45 -7.55
N ARG A 114 -16.93 -5.37 -8.87
CA ARG A 114 -18.24 -5.46 -9.53
C ARG A 114 -18.96 -6.77 -9.22
N ALA A 115 -18.26 -7.90 -9.21
CA ALA A 115 -18.86 -9.20 -8.92
C ALA A 115 -19.30 -9.31 -7.45
N LYS A 116 -18.57 -8.68 -6.54
CA LYS A 116 -18.98 -8.54 -5.13
C LYS A 116 -20.24 -7.70 -5.00
N ASP A 117 -20.30 -6.57 -5.69
CA ASP A 117 -21.44 -5.64 -5.63
C ASP A 117 -22.70 -6.27 -6.27
N LYS A 118 -22.55 -7.08 -7.31
CA LYS A 118 -23.61 -7.91 -7.90
C LYS A 118 -23.95 -9.18 -7.11
N GLY A 119 -23.24 -9.48 -6.02
CA GLY A 119 -23.51 -10.65 -5.19
C GLY A 119 -23.15 -12.00 -5.82
N VAL A 120 -22.25 -12.05 -6.80
CA VAL A 120 -21.83 -13.29 -7.49
C VAL A 120 -21.21 -14.26 -6.49
N ARG A 121 -21.85 -15.39 -6.22
CA ARG A 121 -21.35 -16.37 -5.25
C ARG A 121 -20.04 -17.01 -5.73
N GLY A 122 -19.00 -16.92 -4.91
CA GLY A 122 -17.69 -17.51 -5.23
C GLY A 122 -16.76 -16.62 -6.04
N TYR A 123 -17.11 -15.34 -6.28
CA TYR A 123 -16.31 -14.37 -7.04
C TYR A 123 -14.82 -14.32 -6.65
N SER A 124 -14.49 -14.55 -5.36
CA SER A 124 -13.10 -14.53 -4.87
C SER A 124 -12.21 -15.65 -5.45
N ARG A 125 -12.83 -16.78 -5.84
CA ARG A 125 -12.16 -17.96 -6.38
C ARG A 125 -12.18 -18.02 -7.91
N MET A 126 -12.91 -17.11 -8.56
CA MET A 126 -13.03 -17.05 -10.01
C MET A 126 -11.80 -16.38 -10.64
N ASP A 127 -11.44 -16.87 -11.83
CA ASP A 127 -10.47 -16.24 -12.70
C ASP A 127 -11.10 -15.09 -13.49
N LYS A 128 -10.29 -14.38 -14.28
CA LYS A 128 -10.73 -13.16 -14.96
C LYS A 128 -11.90 -13.43 -15.91
N ALA A 129 -11.79 -14.50 -16.69
CA ALA A 129 -12.81 -14.90 -17.66
C ALA A 129 -14.13 -15.32 -16.98
N ALA A 130 -14.07 -16.10 -15.91
CA ALA A 130 -15.27 -16.51 -15.17
C ALA A 130 -15.97 -15.33 -14.50
N LEU A 131 -15.23 -14.32 -14.04
CA LEU A 131 -15.82 -13.08 -13.50
C LEU A 131 -16.51 -12.26 -14.59
N GLU A 132 -15.91 -12.12 -15.76
CA GLU A 132 -16.53 -11.42 -16.90
C GLU A 132 -17.82 -12.11 -17.33
N ALA A 133 -17.80 -13.44 -17.46
CA ALA A 133 -18.98 -14.23 -17.80
C ALA A 133 -20.09 -14.13 -16.74
N ALA A 134 -19.75 -14.24 -15.46
CA ALA A 134 -20.72 -14.12 -14.36
C ALA A 134 -21.34 -12.72 -14.30
N LEU A 135 -20.57 -11.68 -14.62
CA LEU A 135 -21.05 -10.29 -14.66
C LEU A 135 -21.95 -9.99 -15.86
N GLN A 136 -21.84 -10.74 -16.96
CA GLN A 136 -22.76 -10.64 -18.11
C GLN A 136 -24.10 -11.35 -17.87
N GLN A 137 -24.12 -12.35 -16.98
CA GLN A 137 -25.31 -13.15 -16.65
C GLN A 137 -26.07 -12.69 -15.39
N SER A 138 -25.58 -11.66 -14.69
CA SER A 138 -26.18 -11.09 -13.45
C SER A 138 -26.69 -9.68 -13.66
#